data_AF-A0A1F9NRR3-F1
#
_entry.id   AF-A0A1F9NRR3-F1
#
_cell.length_a   1.000
_cell.length_b   1.000
_cell.length_c   1.000
_cell.angle_alpha   90.00
_cell.angle_beta   90.00
_cell.angle_gamma   90.00
#
_symmetry.space_group_name_H-M   'P 1'
#
loop_
_entity.id
_entity.type
_entity.pdbx_description
1 polymer ?
#
loop_
_entity_poly.entity_id
_entity_poly.type
_entity_poly.pdbx_seq_one_letter_code
_entity_poly.pdbx_strand_id
1 'polypeptide(L)' 'MEPQELRGTIVSGTLSLAIFRSHRPDGGNRLVPVGGKVGDWTLSRVEPYRVSLRRGKETRVLELYKQ' A
#
# COMPACT_ATOMS: atom_id res chain seq x y z
N MET A 1 10.28 10.09 0.22
CA MET A 1 9.52 9.96 -1.05
C MET A 1 8.02 9.83 -0.76
N GLU A 2 7.17 10.35 -1.64
CA GLU A 2 5.71 10.13 -1.56
C GLU A 2 5.38 8.63 -1.73
N PRO A 3 4.28 8.13 -1.13
CA PRO A 3 3.86 6.75 -1.32
C PRO A 3 3.59 6.42 -2.79
N GLN A 4 3.95 5.21 -3.21
CA GLN A 4 3.57 4.68 -4.51
C GLN A 4 2.04 4.68 -4.66
N GLU A 5 1.57 4.83 -5.89
CA GLU A 5 0.15 4.81 -6.23
C GLU A 5 -0.47 3.44 -5.87
N LEU A 6 -1.53 3.45 -5.06
CA LEU A 6 -2.29 2.25 -4.70
C LEU A 6 -3.13 1.79 -5.91
N ARG A 7 -2.98 0.53 -6.29
CA ARG A 7 -3.69 -0.10 -7.44
C ARG A 7 -4.74 -1.11 -7.01
N GLY A 8 -4.62 -1.68 -5.81
CA GLY A 8 -5.57 -2.66 -5.31
C GLY A 8 -5.28 -3.13 -3.90
N THR A 9 -6.23 -3.85 -3.32
CA THR A 9 -6.14 -4.50 -2.01
C THR A 9 -6.58 -5.96 -2.14
N ILE A 10 -5.85 -6.88 -1.53
CA ILE A 10 -6.20 -8.30 -1.43
C ILE A 10 -6.40 -8.60 0.04
N VAL A 11 -7.61 -9.02 0.41
CA VAL A 11 -7.97 -9.45 1.77
C VAL A 11 -8.60 -10.82 1.66
N SER A 12 -7.96 -11.85 2.22
CA SER A 12 -8.45 -13.23 2.19
C SER A 12 -8.01 -13.98 3.45
N GLY A 13 -8.95 -14.30 4.34
CA GLY A 13 -8.65 -14.97 5.61
C GLY A 13 -7.60 -14.21 6.42
N THR A 14 -6.43 -14.83 6.63
CA THR A 14 -5.28 -14.24 7.34
C THR A 14 -4.32 -13.47 6.43
N LEU A 15 -4.53 -13.48 5.12
CA LEU A 15 -3.71 -12.79 4.13
C LEU A 15 -4.25 -11.40 3.83
N SER A 16 -3.39 -10.39 4.03
CA SER A 16 -3.67 -8.99 3.75
C SER A 16 -2.51 -8.36 2.99
N LEU A 17 -2.73 -8.02 1.72
CA LEU A 17 -1.74 -7.44 0.80
C LEU A 17 -2.30 -6.19 0.12
N ALA A 18 -1.40 -5.27 -0.22
CA ALA A 18 -1.69 -4.13 -1.09
C ALA A 18 -0.89 -4.23 -2.39
N ILE A 19 -1.49 -3.74 -3.47
CA ILE A 19 -0.87 -3.67 -4.78
C ILE A 19 -0.49 -2.21 -5.04
N PHE A 20 0.79 -1.95 -5.26
CA PHE A 20 1.31 -0.62 -5.56
C PHE A 20 1.96 -0.59 -6.94
N ARG A 21 1.94 0.58 -7.60
CA ARG A 21 2.74 0.79 -8.80
C ARG A 21 4.23 0.77 -8.46
N SER A 22 4.98 -0.12 -9.10
CA SER A 22 6.44 -0.24 -8.95
C SER A 22 7.16 0.99 -9.52
N HIS A 23 8.36 1.28 -8.98
CA HIS A 23 9.28 2.27 -9.55
C HIS A 23 10.13 1.72 -10.71
N ARG A 24 9.93 0.44 -11.08
CA ARG A 24 10.62 -0.13 -12.24
C ARG A 24 10.22 0.63 -13.51
N PRO A 25 11.13 0.77 -14.49
CA PRO A 25 10.85 1.47 -15.75
C PRO A 25 9.67 0.88 -16.53
N ASP A 26 9.40 -0.41 -16.35
CA ASP A 26 8.28 -1.13 -16.96
C ASP A 26 6.90 -0.77 -16.36
N GLY A 27 6.86 -0.01 -15.26
CA GLY A 27 5.63 0.43 -14.62
C GLY A 27 4.80 -0.70 -14.00
N GLY A 28 5.41 -1.86 -13.71
CA GLY A 28 4.70 -3.04 -13.21
C GLY A 28 4.09 -2.88 -11.81
N ASN A 29 3.40 -3.92 -11.33
CA ASN A 29 2.80 -3.94 -9.99
C ASN A 29 3.73 -4.61 -8.97
N ARG A 30 3.71 -4.09 -7.74
CA ARG A 30 4.38 -4.66 -6.58
C ARG A 30 3.36 -5.05 -5.52
N LEU A 31 3.41 -6.30 -5.08
CA LEU A 31 2.64 -6.79 -3.95
C LEU A 31 3.39 -6.49 -2.65
N VAL A 32 2.72 -5.89 -1.68
CA VAL A 32 3.28 -5.51 -0.39
C VAL A 32 2.40 -6.07 0.73
N PRO A 33 2.91 -6.96 1.58
CA PRO A 33 2.18 -7.45 2.75
C PRO A 33 2.18 -6.42 3.89
N VAL A 34 1.26 -6.58 4.85
CA VAL A 34 1.31 -5.83 6.11
C VAL A 34 2.69 -6.02 6.78
N GLY A 35 3.28 -4.92 7.25
CA GLY A 35 4.66 -4.83 7.72
C GLY A 35 5.68 -4.51 6.62
N GLY A 36 5.32 -4.64 5.34
CA GLY A 36 6.16 -4.33 4.19
C GLY A 36 6.35 -2.83 3.96
N LYS A 37 7.41 -2.48 3.21
CA LYS A 37 7.79 -1.08 2.91
C LYS A 37 7.31 -0.60 1.54
N VAL A 38 6.81 0.63 1.50
CA VAL A 38 6.47 1.41 0.30
C VAL A 38 7.20 2.75 0.37
N GLY A 39 8.37 2.84 -0.28
CA GLY A 39 9.31 3.92 0.01
C GLY A 39 9.68 3.94 1.50
N ASP A 40 9.54 5.10 2.15
CA ASP A 40 9.84 5.27 3.57
C ASP A 40 8.71 4.79 4.50
N TRP A 41 7.54 4.50 3.94
CA TRP A 41 6.34 4.14 4.67
C TRP A 41 6.24 2.64 4.90
N THR A 42 5.66 2.25 6.03
CA THR A 42 5.34 0.86 6.34
C THR A 42 3.85 0.63 6.16
N LEU A 43 3.45 -0.40 5.45
CA LEU A 43 2.05 -0.82 5.34
C LEU A 43 1.58 -1.38 6.69
N SER A 44 0.72 -0.65 7.38
CA SER A 44 0.28 -1.03 8.74
C SER A 44 -1.06 -1.77 8.75
N ARG A 45 -1.94 -1.49 7.79
CA ARG A 45 -3.25 -2.14 7.66
C ARG A 45 -3.71 -2.13 6.20
N VAL A 46 -4.36 -3.21 5.80
CA VAL A 46 -5.10 -3.34 4.55
C VAL A 46 -6.55 -3.61 4.89
N GLU A 47 -7.45 -2.83 4.30
CA GLU A 47 -8.89 -3.00 4.36
C GLU A 47 -9.42 -3.06 2.91
N PRO A 48 -10.67 -3.49 2.68
CA PRO A 48 -11.28 -3.33 1.36
C PRO A 48 -11.17 -1.88 0.89
N TYR A 49 -10.56 -1.68 -0.27
CA TYR A 49 -10.43 -0.39 -0.99
C TYR A 49 -9.52 0.67 -0.37
N ARG A 50 -8.90 0.42 0.79
CA ARG A 50 -7.99 1.38 1.43
C ARG A 50 -6.86 0.72 2.20
N VAL A 51 -5.80 1.48 2.39
CA VAL A 51 -4.64 1.06 3.19
C VAL A 51 -4.20 2.16 4.14
N SER A 52 -3.65 1.76 5.28
CA SER A 52 -2.96 2.65 6.19
C SER A 52 -1.45 2.47 6.06
N LEU A 53 -0.75 3.58 5.92
CA LEU A 53 0.69 3.68 5.86
C LEU A 53 1.21 4.42 7.09
N ARG A 54 2.28 3.92 7.70
CA ARG A 54 2.89 4.52 8.89
C ARG A 54 4.35 4.88 8.65
N ARG A 55 4.73 6.08 9.10
CA ARG A 55 6.12 6.55 9.17
C ARG A 55 6.36 7.22 10.53
N GLY A 56 7.00 6.50 11.45
CA GLY A 56 7.17 6.98 12.83
C GLY A 56 5.82 7.14 13.54
N LYS A 57 5.46 8.38 13.91
CA LYS A 57 4.16 8.73 14.50
C LYS A 57 3.12 9.17 13.46
N GLU A 58 3.53 9.38 12.22
CA GLU A 58 2.66 9.82 11.13
C GLU A 58 1.90 8.62 10.54
N THR A 59 0.60 8.81 10.31
CA THR A 59 -0.26 7.85 9.62
C THR A 59 -0.89 8.53 8.42
N ARG A 60 -0.83 7.87 7.26
CA ARG A 60 -1.48 8.30 6.02
C ARG A 60 -2.40 7.20 5.53
N VAL A 61 -3.58 7.57 5.07
CA VAL A 61 -4.55 6.65 4.47
C VAL A 61 -4.58 6.88 2.96
N LEU A 62 -4.48 5.80 2.18
CA LEU A 62 -4.67 5.82 0.74
C LEU A 62 -5.93 5.02 0.40
N GLU A 63 -6.75 5.55 -0.49
CA GLU A 63 -8.03 4.96 -0.92
C GLU A 63 -8.01 4.80 -2.44
N LEU A 64 -8.57 3.72 -2.98
CA LEU A 64 -8.58 3.45 -4.42
C LEU A 64 -9.40 4.44 -5.23
N TYR A 65 -10.44 5.03 -4.62
CA TYR A 65 -11.45 5.83 -5.32
C TYR A 65 -11.55 7.27 -4.81
N LYS A 66 -10.51 7.79 -4.14
CA LYS A 66 -10.48 9.22 -3.84
C LYS A 66 -10.17 9.98 -5.12
N GLN A 67 -11.25 10.46 -5.76
CA GLN A 67 -11.23 11.55 -6.73
C GLN A 67 -10.78 12.85 -6.05
#